data_AF-A0A6I1JFY2-F1
#
_entry.id   AF-A0A6I1JFY2-F1
#
_cell.length_a   1.000
_cell.length_b   1.000
_cell.length_c   1.000
_cell.angle_alpha   90.00
_cell.angle_beta   90.00
_cell.angle_gamma   90.00
#
_symmetry.space_group_name_H-M   'P 1'
#
loop_
_entity.id
_entity.type
_entity.pdbx_description
1 polymer ?
#
loop_
_entity_poly.entity_id
_entity_poly.type
_entity_poly.pdbx_seq_one_letter_code
_entity_poly.pdbx_strand_id
1 'polypeptide(L)' 'MAHSTFADTDFHDDDDMFEDPEVEAVLAEFDGDPRRAIRALLDDIAALAADEPAETFLKVVATPLPLAGWRAE' A
#
# COMPACT_ATOMS: atom_id res chain seq x y z
N MET A 1 13.66 -8.73 48.68
CA MET A 1 13.93 -9.26 47.33
C MET A 1 12.80 -8.79 46.45
N ALA A 2 13.06 -7.79 45.60
CA ALA A 2 12.06 -7.23 44.70
C ALA A 2 12.06 -8.08 43.42
N HIS A 3 10.99 -8.84 43.21
CA HIS A 3 10.72 -9.43 41.90
C HIS A 3 10.14 -8.34 41.02
N SER A 4 10.94 -7.85 40.08
CA SER A 4 10.48 -6.98 38.99
C SER A 4 9.72 -7.85 37.98
N THR A 5 8.41 -7.67 37.91
CA THR A 5 7.55 -8.22 36.85
C THR A 5 7.77 -7.42 35.58
N PHE A 6 8.81 -7.77 34.82
CA PHE A 6 9.07 -7.30 33.46
C PHE A 6 8.45 -8.28 32.45
N ALA A 7 7.16 -8.56 32.55
CA ALA A 7 6.48 -9.48 31.62
C ALA A 7 4.97 -9.18 31.58
N ASP A 8 4.63 -7.96 31.15
CA ASP A 8 3.28 -7.60 30.70
C ASP A 8 3.42 -6.76 29.42
N THR A 9 4.24 -7.24 28.49
CA THR A 9 4.07 -6.87 27.08
C THR A 9 3.23 -7.99 26.49
N ASP A 10 1.92 -7.84 26.69
CA ASP A 10 0.89 -8.53 25.97
C ASP A 10 1.07 -8.14 24.49
N PHE A 11 2.00 -8.81 23.80
CA PHE A 11 2.06 -8.81 22.35
C PHE A 11 0.74 -9.44 21.93
N HIS A 12 -0.26 -8.59 21.67
CA HIS A 12 -1.41 -9.04 20.92
C HIS A 12 -0.87 -9.71 19.66
N ASP A 13 -1.32 -10.92 19.41
CA ASP A 13 -1.21 -11.61 18.15
C ASP A 13 -1.93 -10.76 17.08
N ASP A 14 -1.36 -9.62 16.71
CA ASP A 14 -1.87 -8.73 15.65
C ASP A 14 -1.74 -9.41 14.27
N ASP A 15 -1.15 -10.61 14.19
CA ASP A 15 -1.04 -11.41 12.96
C ASP A 15 -2.41 -11.87 12.40
N ASP A 16 -3.46 -11.92 13.23
CA ASP A 16 -4.82 -12.29 12.79
C ASP A 16 -5.62 -11.11 12.18
N MET A 17 -5.08 -9.89 12.12
CA MET A 17 -5.77 -8.70 11.59
C MET A 17 -5.42 -8.37 10.13
N PHE A 18 -4.56 -9.16 9.47
CA PHE A 18 -4.04 -8.85 8.13
C PHE A 18 -4.68 -9.64 6.98
N GLU A 19 -5.63 -10.54 7.27
CA GLU A 19 -6.38 -11.25 6.24
C GLU A 19 -7.56 -10.37 5.76
N ASP A 20 -7.29 -9.57 4.74
CA ASP A 20 -8.34 -8.82 4.06
C ASP A 20 -9.04 -9.76 3.04
N PRO A 21 -10.34 -10.08 3.23
CA PRO A 21 -11.06 -10.99 2.34
C PRO A 21 -11.14 -10.46 0.89
N GLU A 22 -11.06 -9.15 0.70
CA GLU A 22 -11.00 -8.54 -0.64
C GLU A 22 -9.65 -8.82 -1.30
N VAL A 23 -8.56 -8.75 -0.54
CA VAL A 23 -7.21 -9.10 -1.03
C VAL A 23 -7.13 -10.58 -1.36
N GLU A 24 -7.67 -11.45 -0.51
CA GLU A 24 -7.69 -12.90 -0.75
C GLU A 24 -8.52 -13.28 -1.98
N ALA A 25 -9.66 -12.60 -2.20
CA ALA A 25 -10.46 -12.81 -3.41
C ALA A 25 -9.67 -12.46 -4.68
N VAL A 26 -8.93 -11.35 -4.67
CA VAL A 26 -8.05 -10.96 -5.78
C VAL A 26 -6.93 -11.98 -5.97
N LEU A 27 -6.24 -12.37 -4.89
CA LEU A 27 -5.13 -13.33 -4.99
C LEU A 27 -5.59 -14.71 -5.49
N ALA A 28 -6.79 -15.15 -5.13
CA ALA A 28 -7.37 -16.40 -5.63
C ALA A 28 -7.51 -16.42 -7.16
N GLU A 29 -7.75 -15.28 -7.81
CA GLU A 29 -7.77 -15.17 -9.28
C GLU A 29 -6.39 -15.41 -9.91
N PHE A 30 -5.31 -15.23 -9.14
CA PHE A 30 -3.92 -15.37 -9.57
C PHE A 30 -3.21 -16.58 -8.93
N ASP A 31 -3.95 -17.66 -8.66
CA ASP A 31 -3.43 -18.88 -8.03
C ASP A 31 -2.83 -18.66 -6.62
N GLY A 32 -3.25 -17.58 -5.94
CA GLY A 32 -2.69 -17.19 -4.65
C GLY A 32 -1.28 -16.62 -4.71
N ASP A 33 -0.77 -16.23 -5.89
CA ASP A 33 0.57 -15.63 -6.05
C ASP A 33 0.52 -14.09 -6.10
N PRO A 34 0.93 -13.39 -5.03
CA PRO A 34 0.92 -11.93 -5.00
C PRO A 34 1.84 -11.31 -6.05
N ARG A 35 2.96 -11.97 -6.40
CA ARG A 35 3.89 -11.44 -7.40
C ARG A 35 3.28 -11.48 -8.79
N ARG A 36 2.40 -12.44 -9.05
CA ARG A 36 1.68 -12.56 -10.32
C ARG A 36 0.59 -11.50 -10.42
N ALA A 37 -0.20 -11.31 -9.36
CA ALA A 37 -1.20 -10.25 -9.28
C ALA A 37 -0.59 -8.85 -9.48
N ILE A 38 0.52 -8.56 -8.78
CA ILE A 38 1.23 -7.28 -8.90
C ILE A 38 1.78 -7.07 -10.32
N ARG A 39 2.32 -8.10 -10.97
CA ARG A 39 2.82 -7.98 -12.35
C ARG A 39 1.69 -7.68 -13.33
N ALA A 40 0.57 -8.39 -13.23
CA ALA A 40 -0.60 -8.14 -14.08
C ALA A 40 -1.10 -6.69 -13.93
N LEU A 41 -1.17 -6.19 -12.69
CA LEU A 41 -1.54 -4.79 -12.43
C LEU A 41 -0.56 -3.80 -13.07
N LEU A 42 0.75 -4.05 -12.98
CA LEU A 42 1.75 -3.17 -13.59
C LEU A 42 1.69 -3.20 -15.13
N ASP A 43 1.41 -4.35 -15.72
CA ASP A 43 1.21 -4.49 -17.17
C ASP A 43 -0.03 -3.71 -17.63
N ASP A 44 -1.14 -3.79 -16.88
CA ASP A 44 -2.37 -3.03 -17.17
C ASP A 44 -2.15 -1.51 -17.04
N ILE A 45 -1.42 -1.07 -16.01
CA ILE A 45 -1.03 0.34 -15.84
C ILE A 45 -0.16 0.80 -17.02
N ALA A 46 0.79 -0.02 -17.46
CA ALA A 46 1.65 0.31 -18.60
C ALA A 46 0.85 0.40 -19.90
N ALA A 47 -0.12 -0.50 -20.11
CA ALA A 47 -1.04 -0.45 -21.26
C ALA A 47 -1.90 0.82 -21.23
N LEU A 48 -2.45 1.18 -20.07
CA LEU A 48 -3.23 2.41 -19.90
C LEU A 48 -2.39 3.66 -20.17
N ALA A 49 -1.14 3.69 -19.69
CA ALA A 49 -0.21 4.79 -19.93
C ALA A 49 0.20 4.91 -21.40
N ALA A 50 0.23 3.81 -22.15
CA ALA A 50 0.51 3.80 -23.58
C ALA A 50 -0.69 4.30 -24.42
N ASP A 51 -1.91 4.15 -23.92
CA ASP A 51 -3.15 4.54 -24.60
C ASP A 51 -3.58 5.99 -24.28
N GLU A 52 -3.04 6.59 -23.22
CA GLU A 52 -3.23 8.02 -22.96
C GLU A 52 -2.44 8.90 -23.96
N PRO A 53 -3.05 9.97 -24.52
CA PRO A 53 -2.28 10.98 -25.23
C PRO A 53 -1.26 11.58 -24.25
N ALA A 54 0.01 11.72 -24.70
CA ALA A 54 1.17 12.15 -23.90
C ALA A 54 1.03 13.49 -23.15
N GLU A 55 -0.12 14.16 -23.22
CA GLU A 55 -0.42 15.45 -22.61
C GLU A 55 -0.85 15.35 -21.13
N THR A 56 -1.28 14.19 -20.61
CA THR A 56 -1.81 14.09 -19.23
C THR A 56 -0.74 13.85 -18.17
N PHE A 57 0.35 13.13 -18.50
CA PHE A 57 1.37 12.70 -17.53
C PHE A 57 2.22 13.84 -16.96
N LEU A 58 2.27 15.00 -17.63
CA LEU A 58 3.07 16.17 -17.18
C LEU A 58 2.38 17.01 -16.10
N LYS A 59 1.08 16.80 -15.81
CA LYS A 59 0.35 17.63 -14.85
C LYS A 59 0.61 17.26 -13.39
N VAL A 60 0.96 16.00 -13.10
CA VAL A 60 1.22 15.54 -11.72
C VAL A 60 2.62 15.91 -11.26
N VAL A 61 3.62 15.85 -12.14
CA VAL A 61 5.03 16.10 -11.79
C VAL A 61 5.36 17.61 -11.72
N ALA A 62 4.64 18.44 -12.47
CA ALA A 62 4.91 19.88 -12.57
C ALA A 62 4.10 20.75 -11.58
N THR A 63 3.30 20.15 -10.70
CA THR A 63 2.59 20.91 -9.66
C THR A 63 3.45 20.98 -8.40
N PRO A 64 4.17 22.09 -8.13
CA PRO A 64 4.87 22.25 -6.86
C PRO A 64 3.84 22.23 -5.73
N LEU A 65 3.96 21.27 -4.82
CA LEU A 65 3.20 21.24 -3.58
C LEU A 65 3.49 22.55 -2.81
N PRO A 66 2.50 23.41 -2.54
CA PRO A 66 2.74 24.58 -1.71
C PRO A 66 3.01 24.12 -0.27
N LEU A 67 4.29 24.09 0.13
CA LEU A 67 4.70 23.85 1.52
C LEU A 67 4.28 25.00 2.48
N ALA A 68 3.60 26.03 1.97
CA ALA A 68 3.10 27.16 2.75
C ALA A 68 1.72 26.85 3.33
N GLY A 69 1.67 26.04 4.39
CA GLY A 69 0.40 25.75 5.07
C GLY A 69 0.50 25.01 6.40
N TRP A 70 1.67 24.46 6.74
CA TRP A 70 1.87 23.76 8.00
C TRP A 70 2.14 24.80 9.08
N ARG A 71 1.04 25.32 9.65
CA ARG A 71 1.04 26.22 10.81
C ARG A 71 1.80 25.56 11.96
N ALA A 72 2.84 26.23 12.44
CA ALA A 72 3.30 26.07 13.81
C ALA A 72 2.29 26.77 14.71
N GLU A 73 1.64 26.01 15.59
CA GLU A 73 1.04 26.50 16.82
C GLU A 73 1.85 25.96 18.00
#